data_AF-A0A7J3EE28-F1
#
_entry.id   AF-A0A7J3EE28-F1
#
_cell.length_a   1.000
_cell.length_b   1.000
_cell.length_c   1.000
_cell.angle_alpha   90.00
_cell.angle_beta   90.00
_cell.angle_gamma   90.00
#
_symmetry.space_group_name_H-M   'P 1'
#
loop_
_entity.id
_entity.type
_entity.pdbx_description
1 polymer ?
#
loop_
_entity_poly.entity_id
_entity_poly.type
_entity_poly.pdbx_seq_one_letter_code
_entity_poly.pdbx_strand_id
1 'polypeptide(L)' 'MPKYCPECGGELFYDPFTKLYMCKSCGSTYNQQELIDAWKKMRRQLSEGDGKEKLQREYLRWWLSRKES' A
#
# COMPACT_ATOMS: atom_id res chain seq x y z
N MET A 1 4.41 0.55 -12.38
CA MET A 1 3.12 0.88 -11.74
C MET A 1 2.54 -0.43 -11.20
N PRO A 2 2.15 -0.51 -9.93
CA PRO A 2 1.60 -1.73 -9.35
C PRO A 2 0.39 -2.19 -10.16
N LYS A 3 0.40 -3.46 -10.58
CA LYS A 3 -0.64 -4.07 -11.44
C LYS A 3 -1.71 -4.78 -10.60
N TYR A 4 -1.90 -4.35 -9.35
CA TYR A 4 -2.70 -5.08 -8.39
C TYR A 4 -3.94 -4.27 -8.04
N CYS A 5 -5.09 -4.92 -7.89
CA CYS A 5 -6.31 -4.25 -7.50
C CYS A 5 -6.17 -3.71 -6.07
N PRO A 6 -6.52 -2.44 -5.81
CA PRO A 6 -6.44 -1.87 -4.47
C PRO A 6 -7.43 -2.51 -3.48
N GLU A 7 -8.47 -3.19 -3.96
CA GLU A 7 -9.49 -3.81 -3.11
C GLU A 7 -9.24 -5.28 -2.82
N CYS A 8 -8.79 -6.06 -3.81
CA CYS A 8 -8.61 -7.51 -3.65
C CYS A 8 -7.15 -7.99 -3.82
N GLY A 9 -6.23 -7.12 -4.21
CA GLY A 9 -4.84 -7.50 -4.50
C GLY A 9 -4.66 -8.33 -5.78
N GLY A 10 -5.74 -8.61 -6.52
CA GLY A 10 -5.71 -9.40 -7.75
C GLY A 10 -5.07 -8.67 -8.93
N GLU A 11 -4.70 -9.41 -9.98
CA GLU A 11 -4.06 -8.82 -11.16
C GLU A 11 -5.03 -7.92 -11.96
N LEU A 12 -4.58 -6.72 -12.29
CA LEU A 12 -5.22 -5.77 -13.20
C LEU A 12 -4.70 -5.95 -14.61
N PHE A 13 -5.62 -6.12 -15.55
CA PHE A 13 -5.37 -6.14 -16.99
C PHE A 13 -5.70 -4.77 -17.58
N TYR A 14 -4.81 -4.23 -18.41
CA TYR A 14 -5.08 -2.97 -19.13
C TYR A 14 -5.76 -3.28 -20.46
N ASP A 15 -6.96 -2.74 -20.64
CA ASP A 15 -7.69 -2.79 -21.90
C ASP A 15 -7.39 -1.54 -22.74
N PRO A 16 -6.74 -1.68 -23.92
CA PRO A 16 -6.38 -0.55 -24.76
C PRO A 16 -7.58 0.07 -25.51
N PHE A 17 -8.70 -0.66 -25.64
CA PHE A 17 -9.89 -0.15 -26.33
C PHE A 17 -10.63 0.86 -25.47
N THR A 18 -10.85 0.54 -24.19
CA THR A 18 -11.52 1.42 -23.25
C THR A 18 -10.55 2.31 -22.46
N LYS A 19 -9.24 2.03 -22.54
CA LYS A 19 -8.19 2.66 -21.72
C LYS A 19 -8.44 2.50 -20.21
N LEU A 20 -9.03 1.37 -19.83
CA LEU A 20 -9.35 1.04 -18.45
C LEU A 20 -8.50 -0.14 -17.96
N TYR A 21 -8.39 -0.27 -16.65
CA TYR A 21 -7.75 -1.37 -15.95
C TYR A 21 -8.81 -2.23 -15.32
N MET A 22 -8.87 -3.51 -15.67
CA MET A 22 -9.89 -4.45 -15.21
C MET A 22 -9.27 -5.54 -14.35
N CYS A 23 -9.82 -5.79 -13.17
CA CYS A 23 -9.30 -6.82 -12.26
C CYS A 23 -9.86 -8.19 -12.63
N LYS A 24 -8.98 -9.18 -12.79
CA LYS A 24 -9.38 -10.56 -13.11
C LYS A 24 -10.01 -11.32 -11.93
N SER A 25 -9.79 -10.86 -10.69
CA SER A 25 -10.31 -11.52 -9.49
C SER A 25 -11.66 -10.98 -9.04
N CYS A 26 -11.84 -9.66 -8.97
CA CYS A 26 -13.08 -9.04 -8.50
C CYS A 26 -13.97 -8.48 -9.62
N GLY A 27 -13.45 -8.37 -10.85
CA GLY A 27 -14.19 -7.81 -11.99
C GLY A 27 -14.28 -6.28 -11.99
N SER A 28 -13.72 -5.59 -10.99
CA SER A 28 -13.74 -4.13 -10.94
C SER A 28 -12.92 -3.50 -12.07
N THR A 29 -13.45 -2.43 -12.66
CA THR A 29 -12.77 -1.61 -13.66
C THR A 29 -12.38 -0.26 -13.08
N TYR A 30 -11.14 0.15 -13.29
CA TYR A 30 -10.60 1.42 -12.83
C TYR A 30 -10.01 2.19 -14.01
N ASN A 31 -10.11 3.51 -13.99
CA ASN A 31 -9.31 4.34 -14.87
C ASN A 31 -7.95 4.64 -14.23
N GLN A 32 -7.04 5.22 -15.00
CA GLN A 32 -5.70 5.53 -14.51
C GLN A 32 -5.70 6.50 -13.31
N GLN A 33 -6.57 7.50 -13.30
CA GLN A 33 -6.65 8.49 -12.21
C GLN A 33 -7.21 7.87 -10.93
N GLU A 34 -8.26 7.05 -11.04
CA GLU A 34 -8.86 6.31 -9.92
C GLU A 34 -7.83 5.41 -9.25
N LEU A 35 -7.02 4.69 -10.04
CA LEU A 35 -5.94 3.89 -9.48
C LEU A 35 -4.95 4.77 -8.72
N ILE A 36 -4.48 5.87 -9.34
CA ILE A 36 -3.51 6.77 -8.71
C ILE A 36 -4.06 7.32 -7.39
N ASP A 37 -5.32 7.72 -7.34
CA ASP A 37 -5.95 8.24 -6.12
C ASP A 37 -6.05 7.16 -5.03
N ALA A 38 -6.52 5.95 -5.39
CA ALA A 38 -6.58 4.81 -4.48
C ALA A 38 -5.21 4.48 -3.87
N TRP A 39 -4.15 4.46 -4.68
CA TRP A 39 -2.78 4.25 -4.21
C TRP A 39 -2.28 5.38 -3.32
N LYS A 40 -2.60 6.63 -3.66
CA LYS A 40 -2.22 7.80 -2.86
C LYS A 40 -2.88 7.75 -1.49
N LYS A 41 -4.16 7.36 -1.43
CA LYS A 41 -4.90 7.16 -0.18
C LYS A 41 -4.32 6.01 0.63
N MET A 42 -4.03 4.87 0.01
CA MET A 42 -3.40 3.72 0.68
C MET A 42 -2.02 4.06 1.24
N ARG A 43 -1.18 4.76 0.46
CA ARG A 43 0.14 5.22 0.93
C ARG A 43 0.01 6.19 2.10
N ARG A 44 -0.96 7.10 2.07
CA ARG A 44 -1.22 8.00 3.19
C ARG A 44 -1.61 7.22 4.44
N GLN A 45 -2.53 6.25 4.32
CA GLN A 45 -2.91 5.38 5.44
C GLN A 45 -1.73 4.57 6.00
N LEU A 46 -0.86 4.03 5.14
CA LEU A 46 0.34 3.31 5.56
C LEU A 46 1.39 4.22 6.24
N SER A 47 1.49 5.48 5.79
CA SER A 47 2.42 6.46 6.39
C SER A 47 1.95 6.94 7.76
N GLU A 48 0.64 7.00 7.97
CA GLU A 48 -0.01 7.31 9.25
C GLU A 48 -0.15 6.06 10.14
N GLY A 49 0.44 4.93 9.72
CA GLY A 49 0.51 3.68 10.46
C GLY A 49 1.55 3.75 11.57
N ASP A 50 1.13 4.31 12.70
CA ASP A 50 1.64 4.38 14.09
C ASP A 50 2.57 3.24 14.60
N GLY A 51 2.74 2.13 13.88
CA GLY A 51 3.49 0.94 14.33
C GLY A 51 5.01 1.05 14.25
N LYS A 52 5.56 1.81 13.28
CA LYS A 52 7.03 1.90 13.10
C LYS A 52 7.70 2.68 14.23
N GLU A 53 7.07 3.73 14.74
CA GLU A 53 7.63 4.56 15.80
C GLU A 53 7.70 3.81 17.13
N LYS A 54 6.66 3.04 17.49
CA LYS A 54 6.67 2.19 18.70
C LYS A 54 7.77 1.15 18.66
N LEU A 55 7.91 0.44 17.54
CA LEU A 55 8.96 -0.56 17.35
C LEU A 55 10.37 0.08 17.44
N GLN A 56 10.57 1.27 16.87
CA GLN A 56 11.83 2.00 17.02
C GLN A 56 12.11 2.42 18.47
N ARG A 57 11.09 2.90 19.20
CA ARG A 57 11.21 3.30 20.62
C ARG A 57 11.58 2.14 21.53
N GLU A 58 10.90 1.00 21.39
CA GLU A 58 11.19 -0.21 22.16
C GLU A 58 12.59 -0.76 21.85
N TYR A 59 12.96 -0.80 20.57
CA TYR A 59 14.31 -1.20 20.15
C TYR A 59 15.39 -0.28 20.74
N LEU A 60 15.17 1.04 20.72
CA LEU A 60 16.10 2.00 21.33
C LEU A 60 16.24 1.79 22.84
N ARG A 61 15.12 1.57 23.54
CA ARG A 61 15.11 1.30 24.99
C ARG A 61 15.88 0.03 25.34
N TRP A 62 15.62 -1.06 24.62
CA TRP A 62 16.33 -2.32 24.82
C TRP A 62 17.83 -2.17 24.57
N TRP A 63 18.22 -1.49 23.49
CA TRP A 63 19.62 -1.33 23.13
C TRP A 63 20.40 -0.48 24.14
N LEU A 64 19.79 0.62 24.63
CA LEU A 64 20.40 1.46 25.67
C LEU A 64 20.57 0.69 27.00
N SER A 65 19.58 -0.13 27.38
CA SER A 65 19.67 -0.98 28.58
C SER A 65 20.82 -1.98 28.55
N ARG A 66 21.36 -2.31 27.37
CA ARG A 66 22.47 -3.25 27.20
C ARG A 66 23.84 -2.56 27.20
N LYS A 67 23.89 -1.23 27.06
CA LYS A 67 25.13 -0.47 26.91
C LYS A 67 25.65 0.13 28.22
N GLU A 68 24.81 0.19 29.25
CA GLU A 68 25.16 0.67 30.59
C GLU A 68 25.52 -0.48 31.57
N SER A 69 25.88 -1.66 31.04
CA SER A 69 26.39 -2.78 31.84
C SER A 69 27.77 -3.24 31.39
#